data_AF-A0AAB0A1X0-F1
#
_entry.id   AF-A0AAB0A1X0-F1
#
_cell.length_a   1.000
_cell.length_b   1.000
_cell.length_c   1.000
_cell.angle_alpha   90.00
_cell.angle_beta   90.00
_cell.angle_gamma   90.00
#
_symmetry.space_group_name_H-M   'P 1'
#
loop_
_entity.id
_entity.type
_entity.pdbx_description
1 polymer ?
#
loop_
_entity_poly.entity_id
_entity_poly.type
_entity_poly.pdbx_seq_one_letter_code
_entity_poly.pdbx_strand_id
1 'polypeptide(L)'
;MPRFAIQSRFSTSYTAVQVQQLTERNGPAVQKRRRRVWQVGRYINGKKSPKSALESYDCIGIVKRYHLCNEQECPDPTVDFREQQCTSFNNQTFQDKRYIWEAFIKDDAECELNCKPIGMRYFATLNKTVIDGTPCSKPTEYFRRNNSGRGICVDGICKVSVPLLKMHIACM
;
A
#
# COMPACT_ATOMS: atom_id res chain seq x y z
N MET A 1 -6.26 22.40 -12.26
CA MET A 1 -7.27 21.33 -12.07
C MET A 1 -6.92 20.20 -13.04
N PRO A 2 -6.27 19.10 -12.64
CA PRO A 2 -6.19 17.96 -13.54
C PRO A 2 -7.53 17.23 -13.51
N ARG A 3 -8.16 17.12 -14.68
CA ARG A 3 -9.38 16.34 -14.91
C ARG A 3 -9.07 14.87 -14.61
N PHE A 4 -9.77 14.30 -13.63
CA PHE A 4 -9.86 12.85 -13.49
C PHE A 4 -10.61 12.32 -14.70
N ALA A 5 -9.89 11.67 -15.61
CA ALA A 5 -10.51 10.90 -16.68
C ALA A 5 -11.27 9.74 -16.04
N ILE A 6 -12.54 9.60 -16.42
CA ILE A 6 -13.39 8.46 -16.09
C ILE A 6 -12.63 7.21 -16.54
N GLN A 7 -12.17 6.40 -15.59
CA GLN A 7 -11.60 5.09 -15.92
C GLN A 7 -12.72 4.29 -16.58
N SER A 8 -12.51 3.98 -17.86
CA SER A 8 -13.25 2.96 -18.59
C SER A 8 -13.38 1.72 -17.71
N ARG A 9 -14.56 1.10 -17.69
CA ARG A 9 -14.82 -0.16 -16.99
C ARG A 9 -13.77 -1.18 -17.43
N PHE A 10 -12.72 -1.36 -16.62
CA PHE A 10 -11.80 -2.45 -16.80
C PHE A 10 -12.41 -3.64 -16.07
N SER A 11 -12.75 -4.68 -16.83
CA SER A 11 -12.96 -6.02 -16.26
C SER A 11 -11.63 -6.44 -15.65
N THR A 12 -11.41 -6.11 -14.38
CA THR A 12 -10.12 -6.20 -13.71
C THR A 12 -10.25 -7.14 -12.53
N SER A 13 -9.45 -8.19 -12.59
CA SER A 13 -9.24 -9.17 -11.56
C SER A 13 -8.15 -8.72 -10.60
N TYR A 14 -8.51 -8.24 -9.43
CA TYR A 14 -7.56 -8.04 -8.35
C TYR A 14 -8.28 -8.09 -7.02
N THR A 15 -7.60 -8.63 -6.01
CA THR A 15 -8.06 -8.50 -4.64
C THR A 15 -7.98 -7.02 -4.30
N ALA A 16 -9.10 -6.39 -4.00
CA ALA A 16 -9.10 -5.01 -3.53
C ALA A 16 -8.84 -4.98 -2.01
N VAL A 17 -8.44 -3.82 -1.50
CA VAL A 17 -8.16 -3.63 -0.08
C VAL A 17 -9.08 -2.56 0.48
N GLN A 18 -9.86 -2.92 1.50
CA GLN A 18 -10.64 -1.97 2.28
C GLN A 18 -9.86 -1.55 3.52
N VAL A 19 -9.71 -0.24 3.71
CA VAL A 19 -9.04 0.36 4.87
C VAL A 19 -10.09 0.72 5.92
N GLN A 20 -9.99 0.11 7.11
CA GLN A 20 -10.75 0.54 8.29
C GLN A 20 -9.83 1.37 9.19
N GLN A 21 -10.01 2.69 9.16
CA GLN A 21 -9.28 3.63 10.01
C GLN A 21 -10.05 3.90 11.30
N LEU A 22 -9.37 3.84 12.45
CA LEU A 22 -9.94 4.35 13.70
C LEU A 22 -10.01 5.88 13.59
N THR A 23 -11.21 6.43 13.45
CA THR A 23 -11.44 7.88 13.47
C THR A 23 -11.81 8.34 14.88
N GLU A 24 -11.53 9.60 15.21
CA GLU A 24 -11.90 10.20 16.50
C GLU A 24 -13.41 10.45 16.68
N ARG A 25 -14.27 10.05 15.73
CA ARG A 25 -15.68 10.42 15.73
C ARG A 25 -16.53 9.44 16.53
N ASN A 26 -16.81 9.80 17.78
CA ASN A 26 -18.05 9.50 18.53
C ASN A 26 -18.64 8.09 18.32
N GLY A 27 -17.81 7.05 18.43
CA GLY A 27 -18.20 5.63 18.41
C GLY A 27 -17.67 4.90 19.65
N PRO A 28 -18.19 3.71 19.99
CA PRO A 28 -18.07 3.12 21.32
C PRO A 28 -16.59 2.93 21.71
N ALA A 29 -16.22 3.59 22.80
CA ALA A 29 -15.01 3.46 23.62
C ALA A 29 -13.79 2.76 22.96
N VAL A 30 -13.11 3.42 22.00
CA VAL A 30 -11.67 3.18 21.85
C VAL A 30 -11.04 3.62 23.17
N GLN A 31 -10.40 2.69 23.89
CA GLN A 31 -9.84 2.95 25.21
C GLN A 31 -8.65 3.92 25.09
N LYS A 32 -8.93 5.23 25.08
CA LYS A 32 -7.93 6.32 25.11
C LYS A 32 -7.21 6.26 26.47
N ARG A 33 -6.24 5.37 26.60
CA ARG A 33 -5.43 5.28 27.83
C ARG A 33 -4.46 6.45 27.88
N ARG A 34 -4.69 7.38 28.80
CA ARG A 34 -3.72 8.41 29.19
C ARG A 34 -2.47 7.74 29.75
N ARG A 35 -1.30 7.90 29.11
CA ARG A 35 -0.03 7.74 29.84
C ARG A 35 0.51 9.12 30.17
N ARG A 36 0.82 9.33 31.46
CA ARG A 36 1.91 10.24 31.83
C ARG A 36 3.18 9.60 31.29
N VAL A 37 3.68 10.08 30.15
CA VAL A 37 5.06 9.79 29.77
C VAL A 37 5.91 10.44 30.86
N TRP A 38 6.59 9.65 31.69
CA TRP A 38 7.69 10.16 32.50
C TRP A 38 8.78 10.58 31.52
N GLN A 39 8.69 11.81 31.01
CA GLN A 39 9.79 12.39 30.28
C GLN A 39 10.96 12.44 31.25
N VAL A 40 12.03 11.70 30.96
CA VAL A 40 13.30 11.89 31.66
C VAL A 40 13.62 13.37 31.53
N GLY A 41 13.57 14.10 32.64
CA GLY A 41 13.71 15.55 32.64
C GLY A 41 15.01 15.92 31.94
N ARG A 42 14.92 16.63 30.81
CA ARG A 42 16.11 17.13 30.11
C ARG A 42 16.61 18.32 30.92
N TYR A 43 17.67 18.12 31.69
CA TYR A 43 18.40 19.21 32.32
C TYR A 43 19.28 19.85 31.24
N ILE A 44 19.10 21.14 31.02
CA ILE A 44 19.97 21.93 30.13
C ILE A 44 20.60 22.98 31.05
N ASN A 45 21.93 22.99 31.16
CA ASN A 45 22.68 23.91 32.02
C ASN A 45 22.19 23.92 33.49
N GLY A 46 21.95 22.73 34.06
CA GLY A 46 21.57 22.58 35.48
C GLY A 46 20.18 23.10 35.86
N LYS A 47 19.42 23.68 34.93
CA LYS A 47 18.04 24.14 35.14
C LYS A 47 17.06 23.18 34.47
N LYS A 48 15.98 22.84 35.17
CA LYS A 48 14.86 22.09 34.59
C LYS A 48 14.23 22.98 33.50
N SER A 49 14.28 22.53 32.26
CA SER A 49 13.63 23.23 31.14
C SER A 49 12.11 23.29 31.38
N PRO A 50 11.46 24.48 31.36
CA PRO A 50 10.02 24.57 31.44
C PRO A 50 9.46 24.17 30.08
N LYS A 51 9.26 22.86 29.86
CA LYS A 51 8.57 22.39 28.68
C LYS A 51 7.08 22.67 28.85
N SER A 52 6.53 23.52 27.99
CA SER A 52 5.08 23.64 27.80
C SER A 52 4.51 22.25 27.54
N ALA A 53 3.60 21.81 28.39
CA ALA A 53 2.85 20.58 28.21
C ALA A 53 1.92 20.74 26.99
N LEU A 54 2.43 20.45 25.80
CA LEU A 54 1.58 20.16 24.66
C LEU A 54 1.02 18.76 24.89
N GLU A 55 -0.18 18.68 25.47
CA GLU A 55 -0.89 17.43 25.69
C GLU A 55 -1.23 16.79 24.33
N SER A 56 -0.43 15.82 23.87
CA SER A 56 -0.76 15.01 22.68
C SER A 56 -1.63 13.82 23.10
N TYR A 57 -2.85 13.77 22.57
CA TYR A 57 -3.83 12.72 22.82
C TYR A 57 -3.79 11.67 21.69
N ASP A 58 -2.73 10.85 21.66
CA ASP A 58 -2.59 9.83 20.62
C ASP A 58 -3.32 8.53 20.97
N CYS A 59 -4.04 7.98 19.99
CA CYS A 59 -4.68 6.67 20.10
C CYS A 59 -3.62 5.56 20.20
N ILE A 60 -3.66 4.77 21.27
CA ILE A 60 -2.76 3.64 21.47
C ILE A 60 -3.42 2.37 20.93
N GLY A 61 -2.80 1.73 19.93
CA GLY A 61 -3.27 0.49 19.35
C GLY A 61 -3.06 0.43 17.84
N ILE A 62 -3.74 -0.51 17.18
CA ILE A 62 -3.72 -0.64 15.72
C ILE A 62 -4.48 0.56 15.12
N VAL A 63 -3.76 1.48 14.47
CA VAL A 63 -4.32 2.73 13.92
C VAL A 63 -5.14 2.48 12.65
N LYS A 64 -4.74 1.50 11.84
CA LYS A 64 -5.42 1.08 10.61
C LYS A 64 -5.49 -0.44 10.54
N ARG A 65 -6.65 -0.98 10.14
CA ARG A 65 -6.82 -2.38 9.75
C ARG A 65 -7.13 -2.45 8.26
N TYR A 66 -6.60 -3.47 7.61
CA TYR A 66 -6.81 -3.73 6.19
C TYR A 66 -7.54 -5.06 6.06
N HIS A 67 -8.57 -5.09 5.24
CA HIS A 67 -9.33 -6.29 4.90
C HIS A 67 -9.31 -6.49 3.39
N LEU A 68 -9.18 -7.73 2.96
CA LEU A 68 -9.36 -8.07 1.56
C LEU A 68 -10.84 -7.92 1.19
N CYS A 69 -11.10 -7.51 -0.04
CA CYS A 69 -12.45 -7.44 -0.60
C CYS A 69 -12.46 -7.92 -2.06
N ASN A 70 -13.66 -8.26 -2.53
CA ASN A 70 -13.94 -8.84 -3.85
C ASN A 70 -13.31 -10.21 -4.10
N GLU A 71 -13.20 -11.05 -3.08
CA GLU A 71 -12.51 -12.36 -3.10
C GLU A 71 -13.11 -13.41 -4.06
N GLN A 72 -14.12 -13.07 -4.86
CA GLN A 72 -14.78 -13.96 -5.82
C GLN A 72 -13.88 -14.34 -7.01
N GLU A 73 -13.82 -15.63 -7.35
CA GLU A 73 -13.08 -16.15 -8.51
C GLU A 73 -13.48 -15.45 -9.83
N CYS A 74 -12.48 -14.96 -10.56
CA CYS A 74 -12.66 -14.41 -11.89
C CYS A 74 -12.85 -15.51 -12.94
N PRO A 75 -13.79 -15.32 -13.89
CA PRO A 75 -14.08 -16.31 -14.93
C PRO A 75 -12.96 -16.49 -15.97
N ASP A 76 -12.05 -15.51 -16.12
CA ASP A 76 -10.94 -15.58 -17.08
C ASP A 76 -9.57 -15.70 -16.38
N PRO A 77 -8.62 -16.46 -16.95
CA PRO A 77 -7.22 -16.39 -16.55
C PRO A 77 -6.69 -15.01 -16.94
N THR A 78 -6.68 -14.11 -15.97
CA THR A 78 -6.44 -12.71 -16.24
C THR A 78 -4.96 -12.37 -16.35
N VAL A 79 -4.70 -11.38 -17.20
CA VAL A 79 -3.40 -10.70 -17.32
C VAL A 79 -2.97 -10.19 -15.94
N ASP A 80 -1.67 -10.31 -15.61
CA ASP A 80 -1.10 -9.78 -14.36
C ASP A 80 -1.57 -8.33 -14.14
N PHE A 81 -2.16 -8.05 -12.98
CA PHE A 81 -2.68 -6.73 -12.64
C PHE A 81 -1.60 -5.64 -12.69
N ARG A 82 -0.34 -5.99 -12.43
CA ARG A 82 0.80 -5.08 -12.59
C ARG A 82 1.06 -4.76 -14.06
N GLU A 83 0.93 -5.74 -14.94
CA GLU A 83 1.07 -5.56 -16.40
C GLU A 83 -0.03 -4.64 -16.93
N GLN A 84 -1.27 -4.78 -16.45
CA GLN A 84 -2.37 -3.88 -16.80
C GLN A 84 -2.10 -2.43 -16.37
N GLN A 85 -1.49 -2.23 -15.21
CA GLN A 85 -1.09 -0.90 -14.75
C GLN A 85 0.00 -0.29 -15.65
N CYS A 86 1.01 -1.06 -16.07
CA CYS A 86 2.04 -0.57 -16.99
C CYS A 86 1.48 -0.27 -18.39
N THR A 87 0.68 -1.18 -18.96
CA THR A 87 0.12 -1.01 -20.31
C THR A 87 -0.86 0.17 -20.41
N SER A 88 -1.44 0.62 -19.29
CA SER A 88 -2.23 1.87 -19.23
C SER A 88 -1.43 3.13 -19.64
N PHE A 89 -0.11 3.07 -19.62
CA PHE A 89 0.78 4.15 -20.07
C PHE A 89 1.17 4.06 -21.56
N ASN A 90 0.78 3.01 -22.29
CA ASN A 90 1.14 2.84 -23.71
C ASN A 90 0.65 4.00 -24.60
N ASN A 91 -0.48 4.61 -24.24
CA ASN A 91 -1.06 5.74 -24.97
C ASN A 91 -0.52 7.11 -24.53
N GLN A 92 0.33 7.14 -23.50
CA GLN A 92 0.91 8.35 -22.92
C GLN A 92 2.34 8.56 -23.41
N THR A 93 2.77 9.82 -23.54
CA THR A 93 4.16 10.13 -23.84
C THR A 93 4.98 10.18 -22.55
N PHE A 94 6.15 9.54 -22.57
CA PHE A 94 7.16 9.61 -21.53
C PHE A 94 8.44 10.15 -22.15
N GLN A 95 8.95 11.27 -21.62
CA GLN A 95 10.13 11.95 -22.18
C GLN A 95 10.00 12.16 -23.71
N ASP A 96 8.86 12.70 -24.13
CA ASP A 96 8.51 13.02 -25.53
C ASP A 96 8.42 11.83 -26.50
N LYS A 97 8.44 10.59 -25.98
CA LYS A 97 8.30 9.36 -26.78
C LYS A 97 7.19 8.47 -26.25
N ARG A 98 6.64 7.62 -27.12
CA ARG A 98 5.72 6.55 -26.72
C ARG A 98 6.47 5.24 -26.64
N TYR A 99 6.10 4.43 -25.67
CA TYR A 99 6.67 3.12 -25.42
C TYR A 99 5.56 2.12 -25.22
N ILE A 100 5.84 0.86 -25.55
CA ILE A 100 5.04 -0.27 -25.10
C ILE A 100 5.70 -0.77 -23.81
N TRP A 101 4.98 -0.69 -22.71
CA TRP A 101 5.47 -0.98 -21.38
C TRP A 101 5.12 -2.39 -20.94
N GLU A 102 6.07 -3.09 -20.34
CA GLU A 102 5.89 -4.33 -19.58
C GLU A 102 6.25 -4.11 -18.10
N ALA A 103 5.67 -4.88 -17.20
CA ALA A 103 5.93 -4.80 -15.77
C ALA A 103 7.38 -5.16 -15.43
N PHE A 104 7.97 -4.40 -14.51
CA PHE A 104 9.28 -4.70 -13.93
C PHE A 104 9.18 -4.74 -12.40
N ILE A 105 9.45 -5.88 -11.80
CA ILE A 105 9.42 -6.04 -10.34
C ILE A 105 10.82 -5.78 -9.81
N LYS A 106 10.98 -4.66 -9.09
CA LYS A 106 12.23 -4.30 -8.43
C LYS A 106 12.28 -4.93 -7.03
N ASP A 107 13.36 -5.65 -6.73
CA ASP A 107 13.50 -6.47 -5.52
C ASP A 107 13.33 -5.74 -4.18
N ASP A 108 13.67 -4.46 -4.13
CA ASP A 108 13.62 -3.59 -2.95
C ASP A 108 12.43 -2.62 -2.99
N ALA A 109 11.65 -2.59 -4.08
CA ALA A 109 10.56 -1.65 -4.29
C ALA A 109 9.41 -2.26 -5.12
N GLU A 110 8.98 -3.47 -4.73
CA GLU A 110 7.92 -4.20 -5.45
C GLU A 110 6.58 -3.45 -5.47
N CYS A 111 6.34 -2.50 -4.55
CA CYS A 111 5.10 -1.73 -4.51
C CYS A 111 5.17 -0.37 -5.20
N GLU A 112 6.27 -0.07 -5.88
CA GLU A 112 6.36 1.02 -6.86
C GLU A 112 5.97 0.50 -8.25
N LEU A 113 5.38 1.35 -9.10
CA LEU A 113 5.04 0.97 -10.48
C LEU A 113 6.26 1.18 -11.37
N ASN A 114 7.16 0.20 -11.36
CA ASN A 114 8.31 0.14 -12.26
C ASN A 114 7.91 -0.62 -13.54
N CYS A 115 8.15 0.00 -14.69
CA CYS A 115 7.83 -0.55 -16.00
C CYS A 115 9.05 -0.45 -16.92
N LYS A 116 9.26 -1.45 -17.76
CA LYS A 116 10.36 -1.54 -18.71
C LYS A 116 9.79 -1.44 -20.12
N PRO A 117 10.33 -0.62 -21.03
CA PRO A 117 9.90 -0.66 -22.42
C PRO A 117 10.30 -2.00 -23.05
N ILE A 118 9.42 -2.57 -23.87
CA ILE A 118 9.70 -3.82 -24.58
C ILE A 118 10.96 -3.66 -25.44
N GLY A 119 11.87 -4.62 -25.33
CA GLY A 119 13.14 -4.65 -26.05
C GLY A 119 14.25 -3.77 -25.45
N MET A 120 13.99 -3.09 -24.34
CA MET A 120 14.98 -2.27 -23.64
C MET A 120 15.46 -2.93 -22.35
N ARG A 121 16.64 -2.51 -21.86
CA ARG A 121 17.29 -3.06 -20.65
C ARG A 121 17.14 -2.20 -19.40
N TYR A 122 16.50 -1.05 -19.54
CA TYR A 122 16.27 -0.10 -18.45
C TYR A 122 14.79 0.00 -18.14
N PHE A 123 14.45 0.26 -16.89
CA PHE A 123 13.09 0.52 -16.43
C PHE A 123 12.92 2.00 -16.08
N ALA A 124 11.67 2.44 -16.01
CA ALA A 124 11.26 3.72 -15.48
C ALA A 124 10.19 3.51 -14.41
N THR A 125 10.23 4.34 -13.37
CA THR A 125 9.15 4.40 -12.37
C THR A 125 8.04 5.29 -12.90
N LEU A 126 6.94 4.69 -13.36
CA LEU A 126 5.81 5.43 -13.95
C LEU A 126 4.84 5.94 -12.88
N ASN A 127 4.81 5.31 -11.70
CA ASN A 127 4.06 5.79 -10.55
C ASN A 127 4.76 5.41 -9.24
N LYS A 128 4.56 6.23 -8.20
CA LYS A 128 5.14 6.02 -6.86
C LYS A 128 4.62 4.77 -6.18
N THR A 129 3.37 4.39 -6.47
CA THR A 129 2.76 3.20 -5.91
C THR A 129 1.99 2.45 -6.99
N VAL A 130 2.00 1.13 -6.91
CA VAL A 130 0.99 0.30 -7.57
C VAL A 130 -0.36 0.47 -6.90
N ILE A 131 -1.44 0.04 -7.56
CA ILE A 131 -2.79 0.02 -6.98
C ILE A 131 -2.82 -0.95 -5.79
N ASP A 132 -3.47 -0.54 -4.70
CA ASP A 132 -3.63 -1.37 -3.51
C ASP A 132 -4.28 -2.73 -3.85
N GLY A 133 -3.71 -3.80 -3.30
CA GLY A 133 -4.11 -5.17 -3.63
C GLY A 133 -3.28 -5.85 -4.72
N THR A 134 -2.40 -5.10 -5.40
CA THR A 134 -1.41 -5.70 -6.33
C THR A 134 -0.51 -6.69 -5.55
N PRO A 135 -0.33 -7.94 -6.04
CA PRO A 135 0.52 -8.92 -5.37
C PRO A 135 1.99 -8.49 -5.24
N CYS A 136 2.61 -8.91 -4.12
CA CYS A 136 4.05 -8.78 -3.85
C CYS A 136 4.55 -10.01 -3.07
N SER A 137 5.85 -10.24 -3.05
CA SER A 137 6.47 -11.47 -2.53
C SER A 137 7.27 -11.26 -1.25
N LYS A 138 7.74 -10.03 -0.99
CA LYS A 138 8.60 -9.71 0.18
C LYS A 138 7.91 -8.77 1.17
N PRO A 139 6.99 -9.29 2.00
CA PRO A 139 6.32 -8.46 2.99
C PRO A 139 7.28 -7.97 4.08
N THR A 140 7.06 -6.73 4.52
CA THR A 140 7.94 -6.02 5.48
C THR A 140 7.73 -6.44 6.95
N GLU A 141 6.73 -7.27 7.25
CA GLU A 141 6.44 -7.69 8.63
C GLU A 141 7.25 -8.92 9.06
N TYR A 142 8.36 -8.66 9.78
CA TYR A 142 9.32 -9.65 10.29
C TYR A 142 8.77 -10.62 11.36
N PHE A 143 7.65 -10.30 12.02
CA PHE A 143 7.21 -11.03 13.22
C PHE A 143 6.41 -12.32 12.97
N ARG A 144 6.00 -12.60 11.73
CA ARG A 144 5.35 -13.88 11.39
C ARG A 144 6.37 -14.84 10.78
N ARG A 145 6.98 -15.66 11.64
CA ARG A 145 8.02 -16.66 11.27
C ARG A 145 7.60 -17.73 10.25
N ASN A 146 6.31 -17.81 9.88
CA ASN A 146 5.77 -18.77 8.93
C ASN A 146 4.81 -18.11 7.95
N ASN A 147 5.32 -17.16 7.15
CA ASN A 147 4.58 -16.68 5.99
C ASN A 147 5.25 -17.21 4.73
N SER A 148 4.53 -18.07 4.03
CA SER A 148 4.63 -18.22 2.59
C SER A 148 4.79 -16.83 1.98
N GLY A 149 5.85 -16.58 1.20
CA GLY A 149 6.24 -15.28 0.63
C GLY A 149 5.21 -14.70 -0.35
N ARG A 150 4.01 -14.42 0.15
CA ARG A 150 2.88 -13.82 -0.54
C ARG A 150 2.39 -12.66 0.32
N GLY A 151 2.25 -11.53 -0.33
CA GLY A 151 1.76 -10.30 0.24
C GLY A 151 1.01 -9.50 -0.81
N ILE A 152 0.52 -8.35 -0.38
CA ILE A 152 -0.17 -7.38 -1.21
C ILE A 152 0.39 -5.99 -0.94
N CYS A 153 0.44 -5.16 -1.96
CA CYS A 153 0.81 -3.77 -1.82
C CYS A 153 -0.35 -2.98 -1.22
N VAL A 154 -0.04 -2.22 -0.16
CA VAL A 154 -0.98 -1.34 0.52
C VAL A 154 -0.26 -0.09 0.95
N ASP A 155 -0.72 1.09 0.51
CA ASP A 155 -0.07 2.38 0.79
C ASP A 155 1.43 2.35 0.39
N GLY A 156 1.78 1.67 -0.71
CA GLY A 156 3.16 1.52 -1.19
C GLY A 156 4.05 0.56 -0.40
N ILE A 157 3.49 -0.19 0.55
CA ILE A 157 4.23 -1.15 1.39
C ILE A 157 3.71 -2.55 1.12
N CYS A 158 4.62 -3.51 0.94
CA CYS A 158 4.24 -4.93 0.86
C CYS A 158 3.83 -5.43 2.26
N LYS A 159 2.54 -5.73 2.42
CA LYS A 159 1.92 -6.26 3.64
C LYS A 159 1.67 -7.75 3.49
N VAL A 160 1.77 -8.47 4.60
CA VAL A 160 1.44 -9.90 4.66
C VAL A 160 -0.03 -10.11 4.32
N SER A 161 -0.33 -11.04 3.41
CA SER A 161 -1.68 -11.58 3.27
C SER A 161 -1.85 -12.80 4.19
N VAL A 162 -2.99 -12.91 4.88
CA VAL A 162 -3.22 -14.01 5.83
C VAL A 162 -3.55 -15.31 5.05
N PRO A 163 -2.98 -16.48 5.40
CA PRO A 163 -3.09 -17.71 4.59
C PRO A 163 -4.47 -18.37 4.53
N LEU A 164 -5.49 -17.84 5.23
CA LEU A 164 -6.81 -18.47 5.28
C LEU A 164 -7.58 -18.38 3.96
N LEU A 165 -7.10 -17.58 3.03
CA LEU A 165 -7.69 -17.40 1.73
C LEU A 165 -6.64 -17.82 0.72
N LYS A 166 -6.90 -18.92 0.02
CA LYS A 166 -6.28 -19.16 -1.28
C LYS A 166 -6.41 -17.83 -2.05
N MET A 167 -5.29 -17.30 -2.56
CA MET A 167 -5.30 -16.12 -3.45
C MET A 167 -6.02 -16.51 -4.74
N HIS A 168 -7.33 -16.67 -4.67
CA HIS A 168 -8.17 -16.76 -5.82
C HIS A 168 -8.28 -15.38 -6.41
N ILE A 169 -8.15 -15.35 -7.73
CA ILE A 169 -8.22 -14.17 -8.57
C ILE A 169 -9.61 -13.56 -8.33
N ALA A 170 -9.64 -12.35 -7.77
CA ALA A 170 -10.81 -11.65 -7.25
C ALA A 170 -11.39 -10.66 -8.28
N CYS A 171 -12.65 -10.70 -8.73
CA CYS A 171 -13.19 -9.78 -9.77
C CYS A 171 -14.33 -8.87 -9.28
N MET A 172 -14.35 -7.59 -9.67
CA MET A 172 -15.52 -6.69 -9.53
C MET A 172 -16.49 -6.78 -10.71
#